data_AF-A0A9D8G5X9-F1
#
_entry.id   AF-A0A9D8G5X9-F1
#
_cell.length_a   1.000
_cell.length_b   1.000
_cell.length_c   1.000
_cell.angle_alpha   90.00
_cell.angle_beta   90.00
_cell.angle_gamma   90.00
#
_symmetry.space_group_name_H-M   'P 1'
#
loop_
_entity.id
_entity.type
_entity.pdbx_description
1 polymer ?
#
loop_
_entity_poly.entity_id
_entity_poly.type
_entity_poly.pdbx_seq_one_letter_code
_entity_poly.pdbx_strand_id
1 'polypeptide(L)'
;MSESAASSHAPLKLAIKFALNVLLVYLLATYLSAYFLLDGGIRAYVIVGSLITLMNIFFRPVIYVLTLPLRLFTTIVAVIIIHGGFVYVVTLLTAKMDPNLVRLEIFGGPWGWIVIAVCLGLANWIMKEMFK
;
A
#
# COMPACT_ATOMS: atom_id res chain seq x y z
N MET A 1 24.51 9.59 -32.54
CA MET A 1 24.11 8.32 -31.88
C MET A 1 24.61 8.31 -30.44
N SER A 2 23.72 8.60 -29.48
CA SER A 2 23.67 8.02 -28.12
C SER A 2 22.64 8.76 -27.26
N GLU A 3 21.41 8.89 -27.76
CA GLU A 3 20.24 9.11 -26.90
C GLU A 3 19.90 7.79 -26.20
N SER A 4 20.56 7.46 -25.09
CA SER A 4 20.21 6.24 -24.33
C SER A 4 20.50 6.32 -22.82
N ALA A 5 20.62 7.52 -22.25
CA ALA A 5 20.89 7.68 -20.81
C ALA A 5 19.70 8.18 -19.98
N ALA A 6 18.60 8.65 -20.61
CA ALA A 6 17.51 9.31 -19.89
C ALA A 6 16.34 8.38 -19.46
N SER A 7 16.32 7.10 -19.84
CA SER A 7 15.22 6.17 -19.56
C SER A 7 15.50 5.11 -18.48
N SER A 8 16.70 5.11 -17.87
CA SER A 8 17.20 4.02 -17.01
C SER A 8 16.71 4.04 -15.56
N HIS A 9 16.05 5.10 -15.09
CA HIS A 9 15.68 5.25 -13.67
C HIS A 9 14.27 4.74 -13.29
N ALA A 10 13.40 4.46 -14.27
CA ALA A 10 12.04 3.97 -14.02
C ALA A 10 11.99 2.59 -13.34
N PRO A 11 12.72 1.55 -13.82
CA PRO A 11 12.69 0.23 -13.18
C PRO A 11 13.36 0.24 -11.80
N LEU A 12 14.45 0.99 -11.63
CA LEU A 12 15.12 1.12 -10.33
C LEU A 12 14.22 1.80 -9.29
N LYS A 13 13.53 2.88 -9.67
CA LYS A 13 12.57 3.57 -8.79
C LYS A 13 11.41 2.66 -8.39
N LEU A 14 10.96 1.79 -9.29
CA LEU A 14 9.94 0.78 -8.99
C LEU A 14 10.46 -0.26 -8.00
N ALA A 15 11.68 -0.78 -8.22
CA ALA A 15 12.30 -1.76 -7.32
C ALA A 15 12.49 -1.20 -5.90
N ILE A 16 12.93 0.06 -5.76
CA ILE A 16 13.08 0.68 -4.43
C ILE A 16 11.71 0.88 -3.77
N LYS A 17 10.70 1.34 -4.51
CA LYS A 17 9.32 1.46 -3.97
C LYS A 17 8.78 0.11 -3.51
N PHE A 18 9.04 -0.95 -4.29
CA PHE A 18 8.68 -2.30 -3.90
C PHE A 18 9.37 -2.71 -2.59
N ALA A 19 10.68 -2.53 -2.49
CA ALA A 19 11.43 -2.84 -1.26
C ALA A 19 10.90 -2.06 -0.05
N LEU A 20 10.59 -0.77 -0.21
CA LEU A 20 10.00 0.06 0.83
C LEU A 20 8.59 -0.40 1.22
N ASN A 21 7.77 -0.86 0.27
CA ASN A 21 6.46 -1.44 0.57
C ASN A 21 6.58 -2.76 1.34
N VAL A 22 7.51 -3.65 0.96
CA VAL A 22 7.77 -4.88 1.71
C VAL A 22 8.22 -4.56 3.13
N LEU A 23 9.14 -3.60 3.28
CA LEU A 23 9.59 -3.13 4.60
C LEU A 23 8.42 -2.54 5.41
N LEU A 24 7.56 -1.74 4.79
CA LEU A 24 6.39 -1.18 5.44
C LEU A 24 5.44 -2.26 5.95
N VAL A 25 5.15 -3.28 5.14
CA VAL A 25 4.29 -4.41 5.56
C VAL A 25 4.93 -5.16 6.73
N TYR A 26 6.24 -5.38 6.68
CA TYR A 26 6.97 -5.98 7.80
C TYR A 26 6.86 -5.15 9.08
N LEU A 27 7.01 -3.82 8.99
CA LEU A 27 6.86 -2.92 10.13
C LEU A 27 5.43 -2.92 10.67
N LEU A 28 4.42 -2.92 9.80
CA LEU A 28 3.01 -3.01 10.21
C LEU A 28 2.72 -4.33 10.95
N ALA A 29 3.20 -5.46 10.42
CA ALA A 29 3.01 -6.75 11.07
C ALA A 29 3.76 -6.87 12.41
N THR A 30 4.91 -6.20 12.54
CA THR A 30 5.75 -6.26 13.75
C THR A 30 5.24 -5.34 14.85
N TYR A 31 4.98 -4.07 14.52
CA TYR A 31 4.66 -3.03 15.50
C TYR A 31 3.14 -2.81 15.68
N LEU A 32 2.33 -3.17 14.69
CA LEU A 32 0.87 -3.03 14.71
C LEU A 32 0.18 -4.40 14.68
N SER A 33 0.79 -5.44 15.26
CA SER A 33 0.23 -6.81 15.31
C SER A 33 -1.17 -6.89 15.94
N ALA A 34 -1.54 -5.93 16.80
CA ALA A 34 -2.88 -5.80 17.36
C ALA A 34 -3.96 -5.44 16.33
N TYR A 35 -3.57 -4.87 15.19
CA TYR A 35 -4.47 -4.41 14.12
C TYR A 35 -4.20 -5.10 12.79
N PHE A 36 -2.95 -5.44 12.48
CA PHE A 36 -2.50 -5.99 11.21
C PHE A 36 -1.82 -7.34 11.44
N LEU A 37 -2.52 -8.43 11.13
CA LEU A 37 -1.97 -9.77 11.17
C LEU A 37 -1.60 -10.20 9.76
N LEU A 38 -0.35 -10.63 9.60
CA LEU A 38 0.11 -11.26 8.38
C LEU A 38 0.84 -12.56 8.70
N ASP A 39 0.26 -13.66 8.24
CA ASP A 39 0.79 -15.01 8.38
C ASP A 39 1.18 -15.59 6.99
N GLY A 40 2.12 -16.54 6.98
CA GLY A 40 2.78 -17.06 5.76
C GLY A 40 4.28 -16.71 5.65
N GLY A 41 4.85 -16.12 6.70
CA GLY A 41 6.28 -15.82 6.83
C GLY A 41 6.80 -14.82 5.79
N ILE A 42 8.05 -14.98 5.36
CA ILE A 42 8.71 -14.00 4.48
C ILE A 42 8.03 -13.85 3.10
N ARG A 43 7.42 -14.93 2.62
CA ARG A 43 6.69 -14.95 1.34
C ARG A 43 5.47 -14.03 1.40
N ALA A 44 4.79 -13.97 2.55
CA ALA A 44 3.64 -13.10 2.74
C ALA A 44 4.01 -11.61 2.66
N TYR A 45 5.12 -11.19 3.27
CA TYR A 45 5.59 -9.80 3.17
C TYR A 45 5.88 -9.39 1.72
N VAL A 46 6.53 -10.30 0.96
CA VAL A 46 6.85 -10.08 -0.45
C VAL A 46 5.59 -9.99 -1.31
N ILE A 47 4.61 -10.88 -1.10
CA ILE A 47 3.37 -10.89 -1.87
C ILE A 47 2.53 -9.66 -1.56
N VAL A 48 2.30 -9.34 -0.29
CA VAL A 48 1.51 -8.16 0.10
C VAL A 48 2.22 -6.87 -0.30
N GLY A 49 3.54 -6.77 -0.12
CA GLY A 49 4.32 -5.61 -0.59
C GLY A 49 4.26 -5.44 -2.11
N SER A 50 4.23 -6.55 -2.87
CA SER A 50 4.01 -6.53 -4.32
C SER A 50 2.62 -6.04 -4.68
N LEU A 51 1.59 -6.55 -4.00
CA LEU A 51 0.20 -6.12 -4.19
C LEU A 51 0.04 -4.64 -3.91
N ILE A 52 0.58 -4.13 -2.80
CA ILE A 52 0.57 -2.70 -2.47
C ILE A 52 1.27 -1.89 -3.57
N THR A 53 2.42 -2.36 -4.07
CA THR A 53 3.14 -1.68 -5.15
C THR A 53 2.32 -1.62 -6.44
N LEU A 54 1.69 -2.73 -6.83
CA LEU A 54 0.82 -2.81 -8.01
C LEU A 54 -0.41 -1.93 -7.84
N MET A 55 -1.07 -2.03 -6.69
CA MET A 55 -2.23 -1.20 -6.38
C MET A 55 -1.86 0.28 -6.42
N ASN A 56 -0.67 0.69 -5.97
CA ASN A 56 -0.24 2.09 -6.05
C ASN A 56 -0.12 2.59 -7.50
N ILE A 57 0.17 1.71 -8.45
CA ILE A 57 0.21 2.03 -9.89
C ILE A 57 -1.22 2.09 -10.44
N PHE A 58 -2.04 1.07 -10.19
CA PHE A 58 -3.40 0.96 -10.75
C PHE A 58 -4.41 1.92 -10.12
N PHE A 59 -4.32 2.21 -8.82
CA PHE A 59 -5.24 3.10 -8.13
C PHE A 59 -4.96 4.57 -8.41
N ARG A 60 -3.77 4.94 -8.89
CA ARG A 60 -3.43 6.34 -9.19
C ARG A 60 -4.47 7.05 -10.08
N PRO A 61 -4.90 6.48 -11.23
CA PRO A 61 -5.97 7.06 -12.04
C PRO A 61 -7.33 7.05 -11.33
N VAL A 62 -7.66 5.98 -10.60
CA VAL A 62 -8.93 5.86 -9.87
C VAL A 62 -9.07 6.93 -8.78
N ILE A 63 -7.98 7.17 -8.04
CA ILE A 63 -7.91 8.19 -7.00
C ILE A 63 -8.15 9.57 -7.58
N TYR A 64 -7.62 9.90 -8.75
CA TYR A 64 -7.84 11.21 -9.37
C TYR A 64 -9.32 11.48 -9.63
N VAL A 65 -10.05 10.45 -10.09
CA VAL A 65 -11.50 10.54 -10.32
C VAL A 65 -12.27 10.61 -9.01
N LEU A 66 -11.94 9.76 -8.03
CA LEU A 66 -12.63 9.72 -6.73
C LEU A 66 -12.33 10.95 -5.86
N THR A 67 -11.15 11.57 -6.01
CA THR A 67 -10.77 12.76 -5.23
C THR A 67 -11.36 14.06 -5.76
N LEU A 68 -11.87 14.11 -7.00
CA LEU A 68 -12.52 15.31 -7.54
C LEU A 68 -13.67 15.81 -6.65
N PRO A 69 -14.67 14.99 -6.28
CA PRO A 69 -15.72 15.41 -5.35
C PRO A 69 -15.22 15.51 -3.90
N LEU A 70 -14.28 14.64 -3.49
CA LEU A 70 -13.76 14.61 -2.12
C LEU A 70 -12.84 15.78 -1.77
N ARG A 71 -12.24 16.45 -2.77
CA ARG A 71 -11.43 17.67 -2.56
C ARG A 71 -12.22 18.82 -1.92
N LEU A 72 -13.55 18.77 -1.99
CA LEU A 72 -14.44 19.74 -1.36
C LEU A 72 -14.64 19.48 0.15
N PHE A 73 -14.28 18.30 0.64
CA PHE A 73 -14.38 17.90 2.05
C PHE A 73 -12.99 17.65 2.66
N THR A 74 -12.92 17.70 4.00
CA THR A 74 -11.71 17.65 4.83
C THR A 74 -10.70 16.59 4.37
N THR A 75 -9.48 17.02 4.05
CA THR A 75 -8.37 16.22 3.45
C THR A 75 -8.07 14.90 4.17
N ILE A 76 -8.27 14.85 5.49
CA ILE A 76 -8.00 13.65 6.30
C ILE A 76 -8.98 12.52 6.00
N VAL A 77 -10.28 12.83 5.85
CA VAL A 77 -11.32 11.82 5.58
C VAL A 77 -11.09 11.19 4.21
N ALA A 78 -10.72 12.00 3.22
CA ALA A 78 -10.37 11.51 1.89
C ALA A 78 -9.18 10.54 1.93
N VAL A 79 -8.13 10.85 2.70
CA VAL A 79 -6.97 9.97 2.87
C VAL A 79 -7.39 8.62 3.46
N ILE A 80 -8.23 8.62 4.50
CA ILE A 80 -8.72 7.39 5.15
C ILE A 80 -9.55 6.56 4.17
N ILE A 81 -10.50 7.17 3.44
CA ILE A 81 -11.37 6.45 2.50
C ILE A 81 -10.54 5.81 1.38
N ILE A 82 -9.61 6.57 0.81
CA ILE A 82 -8.81 6.10 -0.33
C ILE A 82 -7.87 4.98 0.09
N HIS A 83 -7.12 5.16 1.18
CA HIS A 83 -6.16 4.17 1.64
C HIS A 83 -6.86 2.99 2.32
N GLY A 84 -8.00 3.21 2.97
CA GLY A 84 -8.84 2.15 3.51
C GLY A 84 -9.43 1.28 2.40
N GLY A 85 -9.95 1.90 1.33
CA GLY A 85 -10.42 1.18 0.15
C GLY A 85 -9.30 0.39 -0.55
N PHE A 86 -8.11 0.99 -0.63
CA PHE A 86 -6.92 0.31 -1.14
C PHE A 86 -6.56 -0.94 -0.32
N VAL A 87 -6.48 -0.79 1.00
CA VAL A 87 -6.22 -1.91 1.93
C VAL A 87 -7.28 -2.98 1.80
N TYR A 88 -8.55 -2.56 1.67
CA TYR A 88 -9.67 -3.47 1.48
C TYR A 88 -9.49 -4.34 0.22
N VAL A 89 -9.06 -3.75 -0.90
CA VAL A 89 -8.77 -4.52 -2.10
C VAL A 89 -7.60 -5.48 -1.89
N VAL A 90 -6.54 -5.09 -1.19
CA VAL A 90 -5.43 -5.99 -0.86
C VAL A 90 -5.90 -7.16 0.02
N THR A 91 -6.74 -6.90 1.03
CA THR A 91 -7.33 -7.96 1.86
C THR A 91 -8.24 -8.89 1.04
N LEU A 92 -9.02 -8.35 0.10
CA LEU A 92 -9.88 -9.15 -0.77
C LEU A 92 -9.06 -10.06 -1.68
N LEU A 93 -7.98 -9.55 -2.27
CA LEU A 93 -7.10 -10.32 -3.16
C LEU A 93 -6.36 -11.42 -2.39
N THR A 94 -5.83 -11.11 -1.21
CA THR A 94 -5.14 -12.09 -0.36
C THR A 94 -6.08 -13.16 0.18
N ALA A 95 -7.35 -12.82 0.47
CA ALA A 95 -8.37 -13.80 0.86
C ALA A 95 -8.74 -14.79 -0.26
N LYS A 96 -8.38 -14.52 -1.52
CA LYS A 96 -8.53 -15.44 -2.66
C LYS A 96 -7.28 -16.28 -2.93
N MET A 97 -6.19 -16.06 -2.18
CA MET A 97 -4.95 -16.84 -2.28
C MET A 97 -4.97 -18.03 -1.31
N ASP A 98 -4.04 -18.96 -1.51
CA ASP A 98 -3.85 -20.07 -0.57
C ASP A 98 -3.45 -19.52 0.81
N PRO A 99 -4.23 -19.81 1.88
CA PRO A 99 -3.96 -19.28 3.22
C PRO A 99 -2.63 -19.77 3.82
N ASN A 100 -2.06 -20.86 3.31
CA ASN A 100 -0.72 -21.32 3.71
C ASN A 100 0.39 -20.42 3.15
N LEU A 101 0.10 -19.66 2.09
CA LEU A 101 1.06 -18.74 1.48
C LEU A 101 0.92 -17.34 2.04
N VAL A 102 -0.32 -16.86 2.17
CA VAL A 102 -0.62 -15.51 2.66
C VAL A 102 -1.96 -15.53 3.39
N ARG A 103 -1.94 -15.09 4.64
CA ARG A 103 -3.16 -14.77 5.38
C ARG A 103 -3.01 -13.37 5.97
N LEU A 104 -3.77 -12.44 5.40
CA LEU A 104 -3.82 -11.05 5.85
C LEU A 104 -5.17 -10.80 6.51
N GLU A 105 -5.13 -10.42 7.80
CA GLU A 105 -6.33 -10.08 8.56
C GLU A 105 -6.15 -8.74 9.27
N ILE A 106 -7.23 -7.96 9.28
CA ILE A 106 -7.27 -6.67 9.97
C ILE A 106 -8.23 -6.76 11.15
N PHE A 107 -7.70 -6.53 12.34
CA PHE A 107 -8.42 -6.59 13.61
C PHE A 107 -8.70 -5.19 14.17
N GLY A 108 -9.51 -5.12 15.23
CA GLY A 108 -9.85 -3.86 15.90
C GLY A 108 -11.02 -3.10 15.27
N GLY A 109 -11.83 -3.78 14.44
CA GLY A 109 -13.03 -3.20 13.83
C GLY A 109 -12.71 -1.94 13.01
N PRO A 110 -13.64 -0.97 12.90
CA PRO A 110 -13.43 0.25 12.12
C PRO A 110 -12.17 1.04 12.51
N TRP A 111 -11.76 0.97 13.77
CA TRP A 111 -10.58 1.68 14.27
C TRP A 111 -9.27 1.11 13.69
N GLY A 112 -9.13 -0.22 13.66
CA GLY A 112 -7.95 -0.85 13.07
C GLY A 112 -7.78 -0.52 11.58
N TRP A 113 -8.90 -0.47 10.85
CA TRP A 113 -8.92 -0.02 9.45
C TRP A 113 -8.45 1.41 9.29
N ILE A 114 -8.89 2.33 10.15
CA ILE A 114 -8.45 3.74 10.13
C ILE A 114 -6.95 3.82 10.40
N VAL A 115 -6.45 3.14 11.44
CA VAL A 115 -5.02 3.17 11.80
C VAL A 115 -4.15 2.68 10.64
N ILE A 116 -4.48 1.53 10.06
CA ILE A 116 -3.72 0.95 8.94
C ILE A 116 -3.80 1.85 7.69
N ALA A 117 -4.99 2.39 7.38
CA ALA A 117 -5.17 3.29 6.25
C ALA A 117 -4.33 4.56 6.41
N VAL A 118 -4.26 5.14 7.61
CA VAL A 118 -3.44 6.31 7.90
C VAL A 118 -1.95 5.97 7.80
N CYS A 119 -1.50 4.85 8.36
CA CYS A 119 -0.10 4.43 8.27
C CYS A 119 0.35 4.22 6.81
N LEU A 120 -0.47 3.55 6.00
CA LEU A 120 -0.19 3.36 4.58
C LEU A 120 -0.24 4.68 3.81
N GLY A 121 -1.19 5.55 4.10
CA GLY A 121 -1.27 6.87 3.49
C GLY A 121 -0.05 7.73 3.79
N LEU A 122 0.39 7.73 5.05
CA LEU A 122 1.59 8.44 5.48
C LEU A 122 2.84 7.87 4.81
N ALA A 123 3.01 6.54 4.80
CA ALA A 123 4.16 5.91 4.17
C ALA A 123 4.20 6.18 2.66
N ASN A 124 3.06 6.06 1.96
CA ASN A 124 2.95 6.40 0.54
C ASN A 124 3.31 7.87 0.27
N TRP A 125 2.90 8.78 1.15
CA TRP A 125 3.27 10.19 1.05
C TRP A 125 4.77 10.42 1.25
N ILE A 126 5.38 9.83 2.28
CA ILE A 126 6.84 9.90 2.54
C ILE A 126 7.61 9.38 1.33
N MET A 127 7.24 8.19 0.82
CA MET A 127 7.88 7.62 -0.38
C MET A 127 7.73 8.56 -1.58
N LYS A 128 6.56 9.17 -1.78
CA LYS A 128 6.36 10.14 -2.86
C LYS A 128 7.30 11.35 -2.71
N GLU A 129 7.49 11.85 -1.50
CA GLU A 129 8.36 13.01 -1.25
C GLU A 129 9.85 12.67 -1.45
N MET A 130 10.30 11.48 -1.05
CA MET A 130 11.67 11.01 -1.26
C MET A 130 12.04 10.85 -2.74
N PHE A 131 11.07 10.56 -3.60
CA PHE A 131 11.28 10.39 -5.04
C PHE A 131 10.61 11.48 -5.90
N LYS A 132 10.32 12.66 -5.33
CA LYS A 132 10.02 13.86 -6.14
C LYS A 132 11.24 14.21 -6.99
#